data_AF-A0A2P7B832-F1
#
_entry.id   AF-A0A2P7B832-F1
#
_cell.length_a   1.000
_cell.length_b   1.000
_cell.length_c   1.000
_cell.angle_alpha   90.00
_cell.angle_beta   90.00
_cell.angle_gamma   90.00
#
_symmetry.space_group_name_H-M   'P 1'
#
loop_
_entity.id
_entity.type
_entity.pdbx_description
1 polymer ?
#
loop_
_entity_poly.entity_id
_entity_poly.type
_entity_poly.pdbx_seq_one_letter_code
_entity_poly.pdbx_strand_id
1 'polypeptide(L)'
;MLRPRQADWLYREVGMTSGTSKTDSEAYDLASRTADAQRANLPEWQRNQISDDDMQVGETWFVWGFYCAMTDDTDRRKRLLVTYLNTKYPQVKNSEKIVEDIAKTAGEENRLFDAIAAAGRQAYLEGGDSHLASIATIFLNVIRNH
;
A
#
# COMPACT_ATOMS: atom_id res chain seq x y z
N MET A 1 -53.27 24.84 27.33
CA MET A 1 -52.59 23.53 27.20
C MET A 1 -52.01 23.42 25.80
N LEU A 2 -50.71 23.67 25.67
CA LEU A 2 -49.95 23.66 24.42
C LEU A 2 -49.36 22.25 24.23
N ARG A 3 -49.63 21.60 23.08
CA ARG A 3 -48.92 20.37 22.69
C ARG A 3 -47.65 20.75 21.93
N PRO A 4 -46.47 20.22 22.25
CA PRO A 4 -45.32 20.30 21.37
C PRO A 4 -45.43 19.23 20.27
N ARG A 5 -45.27 19.64 19.02
CA ARG A 5 -45.02 18.76 17.87
C ARG A 5 -43.58 18.24 18.01
N GLN A 6 -43.40 16.95 18.22
CA GLN A 6 -42.11 16.31 18.06
C GLN A 6 -41.78 16.24 16.56
N ALA A 7 -40.67 16.86 16.21
CA ALA A 7 -40.05 16.82 14.91
C ALA A 7 -39.13 15.58 14.87
N ASP A 8 -39.59 14.50 14.24
CA ASP A 8 -38.75 13.37 13.87
C ASP A 8 -37.96 13.76 12.62
N TRP A 9 -36.75 14.29 12.82
CA TRP A 9 -35.76 14.45 11.77
C TRP A 9 -34.45 13.76 12.18
N LEU A 10 -34.04 12.84 11.30
CA LEU A 10 -32.66 12.41 11.05
C LEU A 10 -32.01 11.46 12.08
N TYR A 11 -32.40 10.19 12.02
CA TYR A 11 -31.40 9.14 11.88
C TYR A 11 -31.58 8.51 10.49
N ARG A 12 -31.04 9.21 9.48
CA ARG A 12 -30.60 8.52 8.27
C ARG A 12 -29.46 7.63 8.74
N GLU A 13 -29.72 6.35 8.90
CA GLU A 13 -28.69 5.32 8.78
C GLU A 13 -28.00 5.60 7.45
N VAL A 14 -26.86 6.30 7.53
CA VAL A 14 -25.88 6.28 6.46
C VAL A 14 -25.45 4.84 6.46
N GLY A 15 -26.03 4.07 5.53
CA GLY A 15 -25.62 2.72 5.24
C GLY A 15 -24.11 2.74 5.13
N MET A 16 -23.46 2.24 6.17
CA MET A 16 -22.10 1.77 6.11
C MET A 16 -22.19 0.68 5.06
N THR A 17 -21.85 1.03 3.82
CA THR A 17 -21.70 0.04 2.77
C THR A 17 -20.62 -0.89 3.29
N SER A 18 -21.04 -2.02 3.87
CA SER A 18 -20.20 -3.18 4.10
C SER A 18 -19.75 -3.65 2.73
N GLY A 19 -18.82 -2.91 2.14
CA GLY A 19 -18.03 -3.38 1.01
C GLY A 19 -17.42 -4.65 1.52
N THR A 20 -17.82 -5.78 0.95
CA THR A 20 -17.26 -7.10 1.25
C THR A 20 -15.75 -6.93 1.34
N SER A 21 -15.21 -7.17 2.54
CA SER A 21 -13.75 -7.16 2.75
C SER A 21 -13.17 -8.06 1.67
N LYS A 22 -12.29 -7.50 0.83
CA LYS A 22 -11.65 -8.25 -0.26
C LYS A 22 -11.05 -9.52 0.31
N THR A 23 -11.20 -10.64 -0.36
CA THR A 23 -10.48 -11.86 -0.01
C THR A 23 -8.98 -11.64 -0.16
N ASP A 24 -8.17 -12.50 0.46
CA ASP A 24 -6.71 -12.35 0.38
C ASP A 24 -6.19 -12.51 -1.06
N SER A 25 -6.87 -13.30 -1.90
CA SER A 25 -6.55 -13.43 -3.33
C SER A 25 -6.86 -12.14 -4.10
N GLU A 26 -8.01 -11.51 -3.85
CA GLU A 26 -8.36 -10.24 -4.49
C GLU A 26 -7.45 -9.10 -4.02
N ALA A 27 -7.05 -9.14 -2.75
CA ALA A 27 -6.08 -8.21 -2.18
C ALA A 27 -4.72 -8.32 -2.88
N TYR A 28 -4.21 -9.54 -3.02
CA TYR A 28 -2.97 -9.82 -3.75
C TYR A 28 -3.04 -9.33 -5.20
N ASP A 29 -4.08 -9.72 -5.92
CA ASP A 29 -4.26 -9.38 -7.33
C ASP A 29 -4.28 -7.88 -7.56
N LEU A 30 -4.99 -7.15 -6.69
CA LEU A 30 -5.11 -5.71 -6.79
C LEU A 30 -3.78 -5.02 -6.47
N ALA A 31 -3.10 -5.44 -5.40
CA ALA A 31 -1.79 -4.89 -5.04
C ALA A 31 -0.75 -5.15 -6.13
N SER A 32 -0.72 -6.36 -6.69
CA SER A 32 0.21 -6.76 -7.75
C SER A 32 0.01 -5.95 -9.03
N ARG A 33 -1.23 -5.88 -9.53
CA ARG A 33 -1.57 -5.07 -10.71
C ARG A 33 -1.24 -3.59 -10.50
N THR A 34 -1.51 -3.06 -9.30
CA THR A 34 -1.20 -1.66 -8.98
C THR A 34 0.31 -1.42 -8.97
N ALA A 35 1.08 -2.27 -8.29
CA ALA A 35 2.53 -2.18 -8.24
C ALA A 35 3.16 -2.30 -9.65
N ASP A 36 2.68 -3.22 -10.49
CA ASP A 36 3.11 -3.36 -11.88
C ASP A 36 2.82 -2.11 -12.70
N ALA A 37 1.64 -1.52 -12.55
CA ALA A 37 1.29 -0.27 -13.21
C ALA A 37 2.21 0.87 -12.77
N GLN A 38 2.50 0.99 -11.46
CA GLN A 38 3.44 2.01 -10.96
C GLN A 38 4.85 1.80 -11.54
N ARG A 39 5.34 0.57 -11.61
CA ARG A 39 6.65 0.24 -12.20
C ARG A 39 6.70 0.51 -13.70
N ALA A 40 5.63 0.18 -14.44
CA ALA A 40 5.52 0.40 -15.87
C ALA A 40 5.52 1.89 -16.24
N ASN A 41 5.00 2.74 -15.35
CA ASN A 41 4.95 4.18 -15.56
C ASN A 41 6.25 4.92 -15.20
N LEU A 42 7.24 4.25 -14.61
CA LEU A 42 8.56 4.84 -14.39
C LEU A 42 9.24 5.12 -15.75
N PRO A 43 9.78 6.33 -15.98
CA PRO A 43 10.59 6.61 -17.16
C PRO A 43 11.73 5.60 -17.33
N GLU A 44 11.99 5.18 -18.56
CA GLU A 44 13.00 4.16 -18.88
C GLU A 44 14.39 4.50 -18.32
N TRP A 45 14.79 5.77 -18.45
CA TRP A 45 16.07 6.25 -17.91
C TRP A 45 16.18 6.16 -16.39
N GLN A 46 15.05 6.21 -15.66
CA GLN A 46 15.03 5.99 -14.21
C GLN A 46 15.11 4.51 -13.92
N ARG A 47 14.29 3.67 -14.57
CA ARG A 47 14.33 2.22 -14.39
C ARG A 47 15.73 1.63 -14.57
N ASN A 48 16.48 2.14 -15.54
CA ASN A 48 17.83 1.65 -15.84
C ASN A 48 18.90 2.08 -14.80
N GLN A 49 18.56 2.97 -13.85
CA GLN A 49 19.45 3.41 -12.77
C GLN A 49 19.17 2.74 -11.42
N ILE A 50 18.06 2.02 -11.30
CA ILE A 50 17.67 1.32 -10.07
C ILE A 50 18.04 -0.15 -10.24
N SER A 51 18.77 -0.72 -9.27
CA SER A 51 19.01 -2.16 -9.29
C SER A 51 17.70 -2.93 -9.14
N ASP A 52 17.65 -4.17 -9.63
CA ASP A 52 16.46 -5.00 -9.44
C ASP A 52 16.15 -5.23 -7.94
N ASP A 53 17.18 -5.30 -7.10
CA ASP A 53 17.06 -5.46 -5.65
C ASP A 53 16.44 -4.21 -4.99
N ASP A 54 16.93 -3.02 -5.34
CA ASP A 54 16.39 -1.76 -4.81
C ASP A 54 14.95 -1.53 -5.28
N MET A 55 14.66 -1.89 -6.53
CA MET A 55 13.31 -1.85 -7.09
C MET A 55 12.38 -2.77 -6.29
N GLN A 56 12.84 -3.99 -6.00
CA GLN A 56 12.08 -4.95 -5.19
C GLN A 56 11.83 -4.42 -3.77
N VAL A 57 12.82 -3.82 -3.10
CA VAL A 57 12.65 -3.22 -1.77
C VAL A 57 11.59 -2.12 -1.78
N GLY A 58 11.72 -1.18 -2.72
CA GLY A 58 10.76 -0.08 -2.86
C GLY A 58 9.35 -0.57 -3.17
N GLU A 59 9.20 -1.56 -4.06
CA GLU A 59 7.93 -2.19 -4.37
C GLU A 59 7.32 -2.88 -3.15
N THR A 60 8.14 -3.55 -2.33
CA THR A 60 7.68 -4.24 -1.12
C THR A 60 7.14 -3.24 -0.08
N TRP A 61 7.83 -2.13 0.14
CA TRP A 61 7.36 -1.06 1.04
C TRP A 61 6.10 -0.37 0.52
N PHE A 62 6.00 -0.19 -0.81
CA PHE A 62 4.80 0.33 -1.45
C PHE A 62 3.61 -0.59 -1.20
N VAL A 63 3.77 -1.89 -1.42
CA VAL A 63 2.72 -2.89 -1.21
C VAL A 63 2.35 -3.02 0.28
N TRP A 64 3.30 -2.88 1.20
CA TRP A 64 3.00 -2.79 2.62
C TRP A 64 2.05 -1.62 2.93
N GLY A 65 2.34 -0.44 2.39
CA GLY A 65 1.47 0.72 2.47
C GLY A 65 0.07 0.45 1.90
N PHE A 66 0.00 -0.20 0.75
CA PHE A 66 -1.25 -0.60 0.10
C PHE A 66 -2.12 -1.46 1.03
N TYR A 67 -1.53 -2.48 1.66
CA TYR A 67 -2.25 -3.34 2.60
C TYR A 67 -2.60 -2.61 3.92
N CYS A 68 -1.82 -1.63 4.36
CA CYS A 68 -2.18 -0.77 5.49
C CYS A 68 -3.46 0.04 5.25
N ALA A 69 -3.71 0.48 4.03
CA ALA A 69 -4.98 1.16 3.71
C ALA A 69 -6.16 0.18 3.55
N MET A 70 -5.87 -1.09 3.27
CA MET A 70 -6.88 -2.12 3.05
C MET A 70 -7.40 -2.74 4.35
N THR A 71 -6.54 -2.91 5.35
CA THR A 71 -6.88 -3.63 6.59
C THR A 71 -6.03 -3.17 7.77
N ASP A 72 -6.67 -2.99 8.92
CA ASP A 72 -5.98 -2.66 10.18
C ASP A 72 -5.34 -3.89 10.86
N ASP A 73 -5.81 -5.10 10.51
CA ASP A 73 -5.26 -6.38 11.01
C ASP A 73 -3.80 -6.57 10.56
N THR A 74 -2.87 -6.42 11.51
CA THR A 74 -1.43 -6.56 11.30
C THR A 74 -1.05 -7.97 10.84
N ASP A 75 -1.64 -9.01 11.41
CA ASP A 75 -1.29 -10.39 11.06
C ASP A 75 -1.76 -10.71 9.64
N ARG A 76 -2.92 -10.19 9.25
CA ARG A 76 -3.40 -10.27 7.87
C ARG A 76 -2.47 -9.53 6.91
N ARG A 77 -2.02 -8.31 7.23
CA ARG A 77 -1.06 -7.57 6.41
C ARG A 77 0.22 -8.35 6.19
N LYS A 78 0.76 -8.96 7.26
CA LYS A 78 1.95 -9.80 7.18
C LYS A 78 1.73 -11.00 6.25
N ARG A 79 0.64 -11.74 6.42
CA ARG A 79 0.30 -12.88 5.53
C ARG A 79 0.20 -12.45 4.07
N LEU A 80 -0.50 -11.36 3.78
CA LEU A 80 -0.63 -10.83 2.42
C LEU A 80 0.72 -10.45 1.80
N LEU A 81 1.60 -9.82 2.57
CA LEU A 81 2.92 -9.44 2.08
C LEU A 81 3.84 -10.66 1.88
N VAL A 82 3.75 -11.67 2.74
CA VAL A 82 4.47 -12.95 2.53
C VAL A 82 3.99 -13.63 1.26
N THR A 83 2.67 -13.73 1.04
CA THR A 83 2.09 -14.25 -0.20
C THR A 83 2.61 -13.47 -1.41
N TYR A 84 2.61 -12.13 -1.33
CA TYR A 84 3.11 -11.28 -2.39
C TYR A 84 4.55 -11.60 -2.79
N LEU A 85 5.47 -11.63 -1.80
CA LEU A 85 6.89 -11.90 -2.02
C LEU A 85 7.10 -13.30 -2.58
N ASN A 86 6.45 -14.31 -2.02
CA ASN A 86 6.61 -15.70 -2.47
C ASN A 86 6.11 -15.92 -3.90
N THR A 87 5.04 -15.22 -4.31
CA THR A 87 4.49 -15.36 -5.65
C THR A 87 5.26 -14.54 -6.69
N LYS A 88 5.60 -13.28 -6.36
CA LYS A 88 6.22 -12.36 -7.34
C LYS A 88 7.74 -12.47 -7.42
N TYR A 89 8.38 -12.85 -6.31
CA TYR A 89 9.83 -12.96 -6.21
C TYR A 89 10.23 -14.32 -5.61
N PRO A 90 10.02 -15.43 -6.34
CA PRO A 90 10.25 -16.77 -5.83
C PRO A 90 11.72 -17.04 -5.42
N GLN A 91 12.66 -16.23 -5.90
CA GLN A 91 14.06 -16.26 -5.51
C GLN A 91 14.35 -15.69 -4.11
N VAL A 92 13.40 -14.94 -3.53
CA VAL A 92 13.55 -14.34 -2.21
C VAL A 92 13.58 -15.44 -1.15
N LYS A 93 14.66 -15.44 -0.38
CA LYS A 93 14.81 -16.34 0.77
C LYS A 93 14.24 -15.66 2.01
N ASN A 94 13.53 -16.42 2.84
CA ASN A 94 13.02 -15.98 4.13
C ASN A 94 12.06 -14.77 4.06
N SER A 95 11.06 -14.81 3.18
CA SER A 95 10.03 -13.77 3.05
C SER A 95 9.37 -13.40 4.39
N GLU A 96 9.16 -14.37 5.28
CA GLU A 96 8.65 -14.15 6.63
C GLU A 96 9.53 -13.18 7.44
N LYS A 97 10.86 -13.37 7.40
CA LYS A 97 11.80 -12.48 8.09
C LYS A 97 11.77 -11.07 7.51
N ILE A 98 11.73 -10.93 6.18
CA ILE A 98 11.64 -9.62 5.51
C ILE A 98 10.39 -8.89 5.97
N VAL A 99 9.25 -9.59 6.02
CA VAL A 99 7.97 -9.01 6.46
C VAL A 99 8.01 -8.62 7.94
N GLU A 100 8.62 -9.41 8.80
CA GLU A 100 8.83 -9.03 10.20
C GLU A 100 9.71 -7.79 10.35
N ASP A 101 10.79 -7.69 9.57
CA ASP A 101 11.68 -6.54 9.61
C ASP A 101 10.97 -5.28 9.08
N ILE A 102 10.15 -5.39 8.02
CA ILE A 102 9.29 -4.30 7.54
C ILE A 102 8.27 -3.86 8.59
N ALA A 103 7.63 -4.82 9.28
CA ALA A 103 6.67 -4.50 10.33
C ALA A 103 7.32 -3.75 11.49
N LYS A 104 8.60 -4.05 11.80
CA LYS A 104 9.39 -3.29 12.78
C LYS A 104 9.73 -1.89 12.26
N THR A 105 10.24 -1.78 11.03
CA THR A 105 10.55 -0.49 10.41
C THR A 105 9.33 0.43 10.35
N ALA A 106 8.13 -0.12 10.16
CA ALA A 106 6.88 0.64 10.20
C ALA A 106 6.56 1.25 11.58
N GLY A 107 7.17 0.75 12.65
CA GLY A 107 7.10 1.32 14.00
C GLY A 107 8.28 2.24 14.35
N GLU A 108 9.25 2.40 13.45
CA GLU A 108 10.43 3.26 13.60
C GLU A 108 10.25 4.56 12.79
N GLU A 109 10.96 5.63 13.15
CA GLU A 109 10.95 6.88 12.38
C GLU A 109 11.83 6.77 11.12
N ASN A 110 11.39 5.97 10.15
CA ASN A 110 12.04 5.85 8.85
C ASN A 110 11.28 6.67 7.79
N ARG A 111 11.75 7.90 7.56
CA ARG A 111 11.12 8.87 6.63
C ARG A 111 10.97 8.35 5.20
N LEU A 112 11.93 7.55 4.74
CA LEU A 112 11.90 6.99 3.40
C LEU A 112 10.83 5.92 3.30
N PHE A 113 10.85 4.97 4.22
CA PHE A 113 9.82 3.96 4.34
C PHE A 113 8.42 4.60 4.41
N ASP A 114 8.25 5.61 5.25
CA ASP A 114 6.98 6.31 5.43
C ASP A 114 6.48 6.96 4.14
N ALA A 115 7.38 7.58 3.37
CA ALA A 115 7.03 8.20 2.09
C ALA A 115 6.57 7.15 1.06
N ILE A 116 7.27 6.02 0.96
CA ILE A 116 6.93 4.94 0.02
C ILE A 116 5.65 4.23 0.45
N ALA A 117 5.50 3.92 1.74
CA ALA A 117 4.29 3.33 2.28
C ALA A 117 3.09 4.28 2.17
N ALA A 118 3.28 5.59 2.33
CA ALA A 118 2.24 6.59 2.09
C ALA A 118 1.76 6.57 0.63
N ALA A 119 2.68 6.46 -0.33
CA ALA A 119 2.31 6.33 -1.74
C ALA A 119 1.47 5.06 -2.00
N GLY A 120 1.85 3.92 -1.41
CA GLY A 120 1.07 2.69 -1.47
C GLY A 120 -0.33 2.84 -0.90
N ARG A 121 -0.45 3.49 0.27
CA ARG A 121 -1.76 3.80 0.89
C ARG A 121 -2.64 4.63 -0.04
N GLN A 122 -2.09 5.70 -0.62
CA GLN A 122 -2.83 6.56 -1.54
C GLN A 122 -3.25 5.83 -2.81
N ALA A 123 -2.39 4.96 -3.36
CA ALA A 123 -2.73 4.17 -4.54
C ALA A 123 -3.95 3.27 -4.32
N TYR A 124 -4.12 2.69 -3.13
CA TYR A 124 -5.33 1.95 -2.77
C TYR A 124 -6.57 2.85 -2.65
N LEU A 125 -6.43 4.00 -1.99
CA LEU A 125 -7.55 4.92 -1.72
C LEU A 125 -8.09 5.60 -2.98
N GLU A 126 -7.21 5.94 -3.92
CA GLU A 126 -7.54 6.73 -5.10
C GLU A 126 -7.71 5.91 -6.39
N GLY A 127 -7.52 4.59 -6.33
CA GLY A 127 -7.71 3.72 -7.51
C GLY A 127 -6.56 3.75 -8.53
N GLY A 128 -5.39 4.29 -8.16
CA GLY A 128 -4.12 4.06 -8.88
C GLY A 128 -3.70 5.08 -9.94
N ASP A 129 -4.54 6.05 -10.32
CA ASP A 129 -4.29 6.90 -11.50
C ASP A 129 -3.62 8.27 -11.23
N SER A 130 -3.59 8.80 -9.99
CA SER A 130 -3.30 10.24 -9.76
C SER A 130 -1.92 10.67 -9.24
N HIS A 131 -1.03 9.80 -8.73
CA HIS A 131 0.17 10.27 -7.96
C HIS A 131 1.55 9.82 -8.46
N LEU A 132 1.64 9.46 -9.74
CA LEU A 132 2.84 8.93 -10.40
C LEU A 132 4.10 9.81 -10.35
N ALA A 133 3.95 11.14 -10.45
CA ALA A 133 5.09 12.06 -10.49
C ALA A 133 5.83 12.21 -9.14
N SER A 134 5.10 12.06 -8.02
CA SER A 134 5.64 12.18 -6.67
C SER A 134 6.48 10.97 -6.26
N ILE A 135 6.11 9.77 -6.72
CA ILE A 135 6.80 8.50 -6.40
C ILE A 135 8.14 8.39 -7.13
N ALA A 136 8.18 8.75 -8.41
CA ALA A 136 9.41 8.79 -9.21
C ALA A 136 10.46 9.77 -8.63
N THR A 137 9.99 10.88 -8.04
CA THR A 137 10.84 11.87 -7.37
C THR A 137 11.38 11.36 -6.03
N ILE A 138 10.60 10.55 -5.29
CA ILE A 138 11.06 9.86 -4.08
C ILE A 138 12.17 8.86 -4.44
N PHE A 139 11.97 8.00 -5.45
CA PHE A 139 13.01 7.07 -5.92
C PHE A 139 14.32 7.78 -6.33
N LEU A 140 14.23 8.91 -7.06
CA LEU A 140 15.41 9.68 -7.47
C LEU A 140 16.16 10.37 -6.32
N ASN A 141 15.45 10.88 -5.31
CA ASN A 141 16.08 11.52 -4.16
C ASN A 141 16.75 10.53 -3.21
N VAL A 142 16.33 9.26 -3.27
CA VAL A 142 16.83 8.17 -2.42
C VAL A 142 18.11 7.58 -2.98
N ILE A 143 18.18 7.39 -4.30
CA ILE A 143 19.38 6.87 -4.97
C ILE A 143 20.50 7.92 -5.03
N ARG A 144 20.17 9.22 -5.05
CA ARG A 144 21.16 10.30 -5.15
C ARG A 144 21.79 10.75 -3.83
N ASN A 145 21.23 10.37 -2.67
CA ASN A 145 21.69 10.82 -1.34
C ASN A 145 22.24 9.70 -0.45
N HIS A 146 22.45 8.50 -0.99
CA HIS A 146 23.23 7.41 -0.41
C HIS A 146 24.40 7.06 -1.33
#